data_AF-A0AA40P3Z1-F1
#
_entry.id   AF-A0AA40P3Z1-F1
#
_cell.length_a   1.000
_cell.length_b   1.000
_cell.length_c   1.000
_cell.angle_alpha   90.00
_cell.angle_beta   90.00
_cell.angle_gamma   90.00
#
_symmetry.space_group_name_H-M   'P 1'
#
loop_
_entity.id
_entity.type
_entity.pdbx_description
1 polymer ?
#
loop_
_entity_poly.entity_id
_entity_poly.type
_entity_poly.pdbx_seq_one_letter_code
_entity_poly.pdbx_strand_id
1 'polypeptide(L)'
;MCAERSQVRHGTPDGRYFVVKGQLWRCSNPSLSEDVRQRLVNGLMAARRAVKTAKASGDANALKAARADVNQAKVALGERGDVWWTDGAEDFNRRKVGNTPYAEWYERLSDG
;
A
#
# COMPACT_ATOMS: atom_id res chain seq x y z
N MET A 1 19.21 10.19 20.64
CA MET A 1 18.52 9.23 19.74
C MET A 1 17.75 10.03 18.70
N CYS A 2 18.20 10.01 17.44
CA CYS A 2 17.63 10.85 16.38
C CYS A 2 16.17 10.46 16.11
N ALA A 3 15.25 11.43 16.19
CA ALA A 3 13.87 11.27 15.80
C ALA A 3 13.78 11.06 14.28
N GLU A 4 12.98 10.05 13.89
CA GLU A 4 12.73 9.63 12.52
C GLU A 4 12.31 10.78 11.61
N ARG A 5 13.01 10.95 10.48
CA ARG A 5 12.56 11.81 9.39
C ARG A 5 11.22 11.25 8.90
N SER A 6 10.14 11.96 9.17
CA SER A 6 8.83 11.69 8.55
C SER A 6 9.00 11.93 7.05
N GLN A 7 9.33 10.88 6.30
CA GLN A 7 9.60 10.98 4.87
C GLN A 7 8.27 11.22 4.15
N VAL A 8 8.18 12.35 3.45
CA VAL A 8 7.01 12.75 2.66
C VAL A 8 6.68 11.64 1.65
N ARG A 9 5.42 11.22 1.64
CA ARG A 9 4.92 10.22 0.68
C ARG A 9 4.66 10.94 -0.64
N HIS A 10 5.51 10.72 -1.63
CA HIS A 10 5.30 11.22 -2.99
C HIS A 10 4.46 10.22 -3.80
N GLY A 11 3.36 10.69 -4.39
CA GLY A 11 2.53 9.92 -5.33
C GLY A 11 3.05 10.09 -6.76
N THR A 12 3.04 9.01 -7.54
CA THR A 12 3.43 9.07 -8.96
C THR A 12 2.51 10.01 -9.74
N PRO A 13 2.96 10.61 -10.86
CA PRO A 13 2.16 11.59 -11.62
C PRO A 13 0.81 11.05 -12.10
N ASP A 14 0.72 9.75 -12.34
CA ASP A 14 -0.50 9.05 -12.77
C ASP A 14 -1.38 8.56 -11.60
N GLY A 15 -0.97 8.83 -10.35
CA GLY A 15 -1.68 8.45 -9.14
C GLY A 15 -1.69 6.95 -8.81
N ARG A 16 -1.04 6.10 -9.62
CA ARG A 16 -1.08 4.64 -9.45
C ARG A 16 -0.32 4.14 -8.25
N TYR A 17 0.75 4.83 -7.90
CA TYR A 17 1.65 4.42 -6.82
C TYR A 17 2.04 5.58 -5.92
N PHE A 18 2.62 5.22 -4.80
CA PHE A 18 3.36 6.13 -3.94
C PHE A 18 4.67 5.49 -3.51
N VAL A 19 5.66 6.31 -3.15
CA VAL A 19 6.98 5.83 -2.75
C VAL A 19 7.14 5.85 -1.23
N VAL A 20 7.64 4.74 -0.69
CA VAL A 20 8.13 4.64 0.70
C VAL A 20 9.50 3.99 0.67
N LYS A 21 10.54 4.68 1.17
CA LYS A 21 11.93 4.18 1.21
C LYS A 21 12.42 3.66 -0.15
N GLY A 22 12.14 4.42 -1.22
CA GLY A 22 12.50 4.09 -2.60
C GLY A 22 11.75 2.89 -3.20
N GLN A 23 10.67 2.43 -2.56
CA GLN A 23 9.83 1.33 -3.04
C GLN A 23 8.43 1.82 -3.37
N LEU A 24 7.91 1.41 -4.53
CA LEU A 24 6.55 1.71 -4.96
C LEU A 24 5.54 0.87 -4.20
N TRP A 25 4.43 1.48 -3.86
CA TRP A 25 3.25 0.84 -3.29
C TRP A 25 2.04 1.31 -4.06
N ARG A 26 1.21 0.37 -4.53
CA ARG A 26 0.01 0.71 -5.29
C ARG A 26 -0.98 1.49 -4.41
N CYS A 27 -1.55 2.56 -4.96
CA CYS A 27 -2.64 3.30 -4.36
C CYS A 27 -3.94 2.49 -4.39
N SER A 28 -4.86 2.82 -3.49
CA SER A 28 -6.22 2.29 -3.54
C SER A 28 -6.90 2.73 -4.84
N ASN A 29 -7.83 1.92 -5.34
CA ASN A 29 -8.60 2.22 -6.54
C ASN A 29 -9.41 3.53 -6.34
N PRO A 30 -9.13 4.60 -7.10
CA PRO A 30 -9.79 5.89 -6.95
C PRO A 30 -11.26 5.87 -7.38
N SER A 31 -11.70 4.85 -8.12
CA SER A 31 -13.09 4.69 -8.55
C SER A 31 -14.01 4.08 -7.48
N LEU A 32 -13.48 3.72 -6.31
CA LEU A 32 -14.31 3.30 -5.18
C LEU A 32 -15.09 4.49 -4.64
N SER A 33 -16.40 4.31 -4.40
CA SER A 33 -17.18 5.29 -3.66
C SER A 33 -16.61 5.47 -2.26
N GLU A 34 -16.76 6.67 -1.68
CA GLU A 34 -16.16 6.99 -0.39
C GLU A 34 -16.70 6.08 0.74
N ASP A 35 -17.97 5.69 0.70
CA ASP A 35 -18.56 4.78 1.70
C ASP A 35 -17.96 3.37 1.61
N VAL A 36 -17.77 2.84 0.40
CA VAL A 36 -17.11 1.55 0.18
C VAL A 36 -15.66 1.61 0.60
N ARG A 37 -14.94 2.65 0.17
CA ARG A 37 -13.55 2.89 0.56
C ARG A 37 -13.41 2.95 2.08
N GLN A 38 -14.25 3.72 2.76
CA GLN A 38 -14.19 3.87 4.21
C GLN A 38 -14.49 2.55 4.94
N ARG A 39 -15.48 1.77 4.48
CA ARG A 39 -15.76 0.42 5.04
C ARG A 39 -14.55 -0.50 4.90
N LEU A 40 -13.89 -0.52 3.74
CA LEU A 40 -12.71 -1.33 3.51
C LEU A 40 -11.51 -0.88 4.35
N VAL A 41 -11.30 0.44 4.49
CA VAL A 41 -10.28 1.01 5.39
C VAL A 41 -10.54 0.60 6.84
N ASN A 42 -11.80 0.66 7.30
CA ASN A 42 -12.18 0.22 8.63
C ASN A 42 -11.86 -1.27 8.85
N GLY A 43 -12.21 -2.12 7.88
CA GLY A 43 -11.87 -3.54 7.88
C GLY A 43 -10.36 -3.79 7.94
N LEU A 44 -9.58 -3.07 7.12
CA LEU A 44 -8.12 -3.15 7.12
C LEU A 44 -7.52 -2.76 8.49
N MET A 45 -8.04 -1.71 9.12
CA MET A 45 -7.58 -1.28 10.44
C MET A 45 -7.95 -2.27 11.54
N ALA A 46 -9.14 -2.89 11.47
CA ALA A 46 -9.53 -3.97 12.37
C ALA A 46 -8.60 -5.19 12.23
N ALA A 47 -8.34 -5.63 10.99
CA ALA A 47 -7.44 -6.75 10.72
C ALA A 47 -6.00 -6.48 11.20
N ARG A 48 -5.48 -5.25 11.03
CA ARG A 48 -4.16 -4.86 11.57
C ARG A 48 -4.12 -4.91 13.09
N ARG A 49 -5.18 -4.50 13.78
CA ARG A 49 -5.29 -4.65 15.24
C ARG A 49 -5.29 -6.12 15.64
N ALA A 50 -6.03 -6.98 14.94
CA ALA A 50 -6.03 -8.42 15.17
C ALA A 50 -4.62 -9.04 15.00
N VAL A 51 -3.85 -8.61 13.99
CA VAL A 51 -2.45 -9.03 13.83
C VAL A 51 -1.60 -8.64 15.06
N LYS A 52 -1.77 -7.43 15.59
CA LYS A 52 -1.06 -6.99 16.80
C LYS A 52 -1.43 -7.85 18.01
N THR A 53 -2.72 -8.11 18.21
CA THR A 53 -3.21 -8.97 19.30
C THR A 53 -2.68 -10.39 19.20
N ALA A 54 -2.78 -11.02 18.03
CA ALA A 54 -2.30 -12.39 17.81
C ALA A 54 -0.78 -12.53 18.01
N LYS A 55 0.00 -11.51 17.61
CA LYS A 55 1.44 -11.47 17.91
C LYS A 55 1.71 -11.40 19.41
N ALA A 56 0.95 -10.60 20.14
CA ALA A 56 1.13 -10.44 21.59
C ALA A 56 0.74 -11.71 22.36
N SER A 57 -0.26 -12.46 21.89
CA SER A 57 -0.68 -13.73 22.50
C SER A 57 0.15 -14.94 22.06
N GLY A 58 0.95 -14.82 21.00
CA GLY A 58 1.68 -15.95 20.42
C GLY A 58 0.80 -16.94 19.64
N ASP A 59 -0.46 -16.59 19.37
CA ASP A 59 -1.39 -17.45 18.63
C ASP A 59 -1.09 -17.41 17.12
N ALA A 60 -0.44 -18.47 16.65
CA ALA A 60 -0.07 -18.62 15.25
C ALA A 60 -1.28 -18.73 14.30
N ASN A 61 -2.38 -19.34 14.75
CA ASN A 61 -3.58 -19.52 13.92
C ASN A 61 -4.33 -18.19 13.78
N ALA A 62 -4.54 -17.48 14.89
CA ALA A 62 -5.11 -16.13 14.86
C ALA A 62 -4.25 -15.18 14.04
N LEU A 63 -2.92 -15.30 14.11
CA LEU A 63 -2.01 -14.49 13.31
C LEU A 63 -2.14 -14.78 11.81
N LYS A 64 -2.28 -16.05 11.42
CA LYS A 64 -2.50 -16.44 10.03
C LYS A 64 -3.83 -15.88 9.50
N ALA A 65 -4.91 -16.03 10.28
CA ALA A 65 -6.23 -15.50 9.93
C ALA A 65 -6.20 -13.97 9.76
N ALA A 66 -5.68 -13.25 10.75
CA ALA A 66 -5.61 -11.79 10.69
C ALA A 66 -4.74 -11.27 9.52
N ARG A 67 -3.68 -12.00 9.14
CA ARG A 67 -2.88 -11.67 7.94
C ARG A 67 -3.65 -11.92 6.64
N ALA A 68 -4.48 -12.95 6.59
CA ALA A 68 -5.37 -13.21 5.46
C ALA A 68 -6.40 -12.08 5.31
N ASP A 69 -7.00 -11.64 6.41
CA ASP A 69 -7.96 -10.52 6.42
C ASP A 69 -7.31 -9.21 5.94
N VAL A 70 -6.08 -8.91 6.39
CA VAL A 70 -5.30 -7.78 5.87
C VAL A 70 -5.10 -7.90 4.36
N ASN A 71 -4.83 -9.11 3.86
CA ASN A 71 -4.64 -9.31 2.42
C ASN A 71 -5.94 -9.09 1.65
N GLN A 72 -7.04 -9.67 2.11
CA GLN A 72 -8.36 -9.51 1.49
C GLN A 72 -8.79 -8.03 1.44
N ALA A 73 -8.67 -7.31 2.55
CA ALA A 73 -9.00 -5.88 2.60
C ALA A 73 -8.15 -5.06 1.62
N LYS A 74 -6.85 -5.37 1.50
CA LYS A 74 -5.95 -4.70 0.54
C LYS A 74 -6.27 -5.02 -0.92
N VAL A 75 -6.67 -6.26 -1.22
CA VAL A 75 -7.14 -6.63 -2.56
C VAL A 75 -8.42 -5.89 -2.89
N ALA A 76 -9.39 -5.85 -1.98
CA ALA A 76 -10.64 -5.12 -2.17
C ALA A 76 -10.42 -3.60 -2.34
N LEU A 77 -9.44 -3.01 -1.65
CA LEU A 77 -9.03 -1.62 -1.87
C LEU A 77 -8.32 -1.39 -3.20
N GLY A 78 -7.90 -2.43 -3.92
CA GLY A 78 -7.08 -2.34 -5.12
C GLY A 78 -5.59 -2.10 -4.86
N GLU A 79 -5.11 -2.21 -3.62
CA GLU A 79 -3.68 -2.06 -3.27
C GLU A 79 -2.84 -3.31 -3.62
N ARG A 80 -3.52 -4.43 -3.91
CA ARG A 80 -2.96 -5.75 -4.22
C ARG A 80 -3.89 -6.50 -5.17
N GLY A 81 -3.41 -7.60 -5.74
CA GLY A 81 -4.15 -8.38 -6.72
C GLY A 81 -4.16 -7.70 -8.08
N ASP A 82 -5.22 -7.92 -8.83
CA ASP A 82 -5.40 -7.34 -10.16
C ASP A 82 -5.35 -5.81 -10.11
N VAL A 83 -4.89 -5.22 -11.20
CA VAL A 83 -4.74 -3.78 -11.34
C VAL A 83 -6.10 -3.13 -11.60
N TRP A 84 -6.30 -1.92 -11.11
CA TRP A 84 -7.57 -1.18 -11.31
C TRP A 84 -7.55 -0.29 -12.56
N TRP A 85 -6.42 -0.19 -13.26
CA TRP A 85 -6.34 0.51 -14.55
C TRP A 85 -6.58 -0.46 -15.72
N THR A 86 -7.08 0.08 -16.82
CA THR A 86 -7.53 -0.69 -18.00
C THR A 86 -6.66 -0.47 -19.24
N ASP A 87 -5.62 0.36 -19.16
CA ASP A 87 -4.75 0.72 -20.28
C ASP A 87 -3.67 -0.33 -20.60
N GLY A 88 -3.69 -1.48 -19.92
CA GLY A 88 -2.74 -2.58 -20.12
C GLY A 88 -1.34 -2.35 -19.56
N ALA A 89 -1.11 -1.27 -18.82
CA ALA A 89 0.20 -1.01 -18.22
C ALA A 89 0.57 -2.08 -17.17
N GLU A 90 1.87 -2.36 -17.04
CA GLU A 90 2.40 -3.34 -16.08
C GLU A 90 2.21 -2.89 -14.62
N ASP A 91 2.05 -3.85 -13.71
CA ASP A 91 2.10 -3.59 -12.27
C ASP A 91 3.54 -3.53 -11.74
N PHE A 92 3.89 -2.36 -11.20
CA PHE A 92 5.15 -2.09 -10.53
C PHE A 92 5.04 -2.09 -8.99
N ASN A 93 3.93 -2.58 -8.42
CA ASN A 93 3.74 -2.66 -6.98
C ASN A 93 4.91 -3.41 -6.30
N ARG A 94 5.45 -2.81 -5.23
CA ARG A 94 6.62 -3.28 -4.47
C ARG A 94 7.96 -3.31 -5.21
N ARG A 95 8.05 -2.79 -6.44
CA ARG A 95 9.35 -2.61 -7.11
C ARG A 95 10.09 -1.40 -6.57
N LYS A 96 11.41 -1.41 -6.70
CA LYS A 96 12.25 -0.23 -6.45
C LYS A 96 11.98 0.79 -7.54
N VAL A 97 11.71 2.03 -7.15
CA VAL A 97 11.31 3.10 -8.08
C VAL A 97 12.36 3.34 -9.17
N GLY A 98 13.66 3.22 -8.85
CA GLY A 98 14.76 3.32 -9.82
C GLY A 98 14.79 2.23 -10.90
N ASN A 99 14.04 1.14 -10.74
CA ASN A 99 13.96 0.05 -11.73
C ASN A 99 12.64 0.08 -12.50
N THR A 100 12.00 1.25 -12.58
CA THR A 100 10.67 1.43 -13.19
C THR A 100 10.65 2.71 -14.02
N PRO A 101 9.65 2.91 -14.89
CA PRO A 101 9.47 4.16 -15.63
C PRO A 101 9.33 5.41 -14.75
N TYR A 102 9.11 5.26 -13.43
CA TYR A 102 9.03 6.36 -12.48
C TYR A 102 10.39 6.84 -11.93
N ALA A 103 11.51 6.25 -12.37
CA ALA A 103 12.85 6.58 -11.88
C ALA A 103 13.19 8.06 -12.03
N GLU A 104 13.12 8.60 -13.27
CA GLU A 104 13.46 9.99 -13.55
C GLU A 104 12.57 10.98 -12.78
N TRP A 105 11.28 10.68 -12.66
CA TRP A 105 10.36 11.50 -11.87
C TRP A 105 10.78 11.54 -10.39
N TYR A 106 11.16 10.39 -9.82
CA TYR A 106 11.53 10.30 -8.42
C TYR A 106 12.89 10.96 -8.12
N GLU A 107 13.83 10.90 -9.05
CA GLU A 107 15.13 11.60 -8.96
C GLU A 107 14.92 13.12 -8.89
N ARG A 108 14.08 13.69 -9.76
CA ARG A 108 13.76 15.13 -9.73
C ARG A 108 13.11 15.62 -8.43
N LEU A 109 12.50 14.73 -7.65
CA LEU A 109 11.95 15.06 -6.32
C LEU A 109 13.00 15.01 -5.20
N SER A 110 14.12 14.32 -5.42
CA SER A 110 15.19 14.16 -4.44
C SER A 110 16.26 15.25 -4.54
N ASP A 111 16.27 15.99 -5.65
CA ASP A 111 17.16 17.13 -5.93
C ASP A 111 16.66 18.48 -5.36
N GLY A 112 15.64 18.47 -4.48
CA GLY A 112 15.10 19.65 -3.78
C GLY A 112 14.94 19.41 -2.29
#